data_AF-A0A517TIW2-F1
#
_entry.id   AF-A0A517TIW2-F1
#
_cell.length_a   1.000
_cell.length_b   1.000
_cell.length_c   1.000
_cell.angle_alpha   90.00
_cell.angle_beta   90.00
_cell.angle_gamma   90.00
#
_symmetry.space_group_name_H-M   'P 1'
#
loop_
_entity.id
_entity.type
_entity.pdbx_description
1 polymer ?
#
loop_
_entity_poly.entity_id
_entity_poly.type
_entity_poly.pdbx_seq_one_letter_code
_entity_poly.pdbx_strand_id
1 'polypeptide(L)'
;MNDPNLAKELTDDSGEPLDRLDVLLSLHLDDVLDDEQAMELNELLLSDPDARARSIDAAQLHADLYVLFGERDKSKDSSVMPPLSLPFDGMGLPTT
;
A
#
# COMPACT_ATOMS: atom_id res chain seq x y z
N MET A 1 12.25 -1.41 19.93
CA MET A 1 11.12 -1.07 20.82
C MET A 1 9.99 -0.69 19.90
N ASN A 2 8.99 -1.57 19.76
CA ASN A 2 7.84 -1.36 18.88
C ASN A 2 6.73 -0.82 19.77
N ASP A 3 6.32 0.44 19.58
CA ASP A 3 5.27 1.06 20.38
C ASP A 3 3.90 0.53 19.92
N PRO A 4 3.15 -0.21 20.77
CA PRO A 4 1.86 -0.82 20.40
C PRO A 4 0.73 0.20 20.17
N ASN A 5 0.99 1.49 20.39
CA ASN A 5 0.05 2.58 20.12
C ASN A 5 0.18 3.20 18.73
N LEU A 6 1.22 2.86 17.94
CA LEU A 6 1.41 3.48 16.63
C LEU A 6 0.28 3.14 15.64
N ALA A 7 -0.31 1.95 15.77
CA ALA A 7 -1.42 1.49 14.93
C ALA A 7 -2.78 2.11 15.29
N LYS A 8 -2.88 2.90 16.38
CA LYS A 8 -4.15 3.48 16.85
C LYS A 8 -4.49 4.84 16.25
N GLU A 9 -3.55 5.49 15.58
CA GLU A 9 -3.73 6.85 15.05
C GLU A 9 -3.05 7.03 13.69
N LEU A 10 -3.19 6.03 12.82
CA LEU A 10 -2.82 6.19 11.42
C LEU A 10 -3.94 6.97 10.72
N THR A 11 -3.66 8.24 10.41
CA THR A 11 -4.53 9.11 9.60
C THR A 11 -4.01 9.21 8.18
N ASP A 12 -4.89 9.36 7.21
CA ASP A 12 -4.51 9.67 5.83
C ASP A 12 -3.99 11.12 5.70
N ASP A 13 -3.54 11.51 4.50
CA ASP A 13 -3.08 12.89 4.22
C ASP A 13 -4.16 13.97 4.43
N SER A 14 -5.44 13.57 4.54
CA SER A 14 -6.57 14.45 4.83
C SER A 14 -6.91 14.54 6.33
N GLY A 15 -6.24 13.75 7.17
CA GLY A 15 -6.48 13.66 8.61
C GLY A 15 -7.65 12.75 8.98
N GLU A 16 -8.19 11.97 8.04
CA GLU A 16 -9.22 10.98 8.31
C GLU A 16 -8.59 9.69 8.86
N PRO A 17 -9.25 9.01 9.81
CA PRO A 17 -8.75 7.75 10.34
C PRO A 17 -8.71 6.70 9.21
N LEU A 18 -7.56 6.05 9.03
CA LEU A 18 -7.42 4.98 8.05
C LEU A 18 -8.37 3.82 8.38
N ASP A 19 -8.89 3.18 7.33
CA ASP A 19 -9.70 1.97 7.49
C ASP A 19 -8.87 0.92 8.25
N ARG A 20 -9.45 0.36 9.31
CA ARG A 20 -8.79 -0.62 10.17
C ARG A 20 -8.37 -1.85 9.37
N LEU A 21 -9.16 -2.26 8.36
CA LEU A 21 -8.82 -3.37 7.48
C LEU A 21 -7.52 -3.08 6.71
N ASP A 22 -7.39 -1.88 6.15
CA ASP A 22 -6.24 -1.49 5.34
C ASP A 22 -4.96 -1.43 6.18
N VAL A 23 -5.06 -0.96 7.44
CA VAL A 23 -3.95 -0.99 8.40
C VAL A 23 -3.51 -2.42 8.68
N LEU A 24 -4.45 -3.33 8.97
CA LEU A 24 -4.13 -4.73 9.26
C LEU A 24 -3.53 -5.45 8.05
N LEU A 25 -4.03 -5.19 6.85
CA LEU A 25 -3.49 -5.74 5.61
C LEU A 25 -2.05 -5.25 5.36
N SER A 26 -1.79 -3.96 5.57
CA SER A 26 -0.44 -3.40 5.45
C SER A 26 0.55 -4.07 6.41
N LEU A 27 0.18 -4.18 7.70
CA LEU A 27 1.00 -4.85 8.72
C LEU A 27 1.22 -6.35 8.42
N HIS A 28 0.21 -7.02 7.85
CA HIS A 28 0.31 -8.41 7.44
C HIS A 28 1.32 -8.60 6.30
N LEU A 29 1.25 -7.75 5.27
CA LEU A 29 2.12 -7.84 4.10
C LEU A 29 3.59 -7.51 4.43
N ASP A 30 3.81 -6.69 5.45
CA ASP A 30 5.15 -6.36 5.98
C ASP A 30 5.68 -7.36 7.03
N ASP A 31 4.96 -8.44 7.32
CA ASP A 31 5.34 -9.49 8.29
C ASP A 31 5.60 -8.97 9.72
N VAL A 32 4.86 -7.92 10.12
CA VAL A 32 4.97 -7.28 11.46
C VAL A 32 3.68 -7.36 12.28
N LEU A 33 2.70 -8.12 11.79
CA LEU A 33 1.41 -8.32 12.43
C LEU A 33 1.56 -9.14 13.72
N ASP A 34 0.94 -8.67 14.81
CA ASP A 34 0.91 -9.43 16.07
C ASP A 34 -0.22 -10.48 16.07
N ASP A 35 -0.18 -11.41 17.04
CA ASP A 35 -1.14 -12.52 17.12
C ASP A 35 -2.60 -12.05 17.32
N GLU A 36 -2.82 -10.96 18.06
CA GLU A 36 -4.16 -10.41 18.30
C GLU A 36 -4.73 -9.78 17.03
N GLN A 37 -3.91 -9.01 16.32
CA GLN A 37 -4.22 -8.39 15.03
C GLN A 37 -4.41 -9.43 13.93
N ALA A 38 -3.65 -10.54 13.96
CA ALA A 38 -3.82 -11.65 13.03
C ALA A 38 -5.19 -12.33 13.19
N MET A 39 -5.65 -12.49 14.45
CA MET A 39 -7.00 -12.98 14.72
C MET A 39 -8.07 -11.98 14.24
N GLU A 40 -7.90 -10.69 14.51
CA GLU A 40 -8.80 -9.61 14.06
C GLU A 40 -8.92 -9.60 12.53
N LEU A 41 -7.80 -9.66 11.81
CA LEU A 41 -7.77 -9.70 10.35
C LEU A 41 -8.49 -10.94 9.81
N ASN A 42 -8.23 -12.12 10.39
CA ASN A 42 -8.89 -13.35 9.96
C ASN A 42 -10.41 -13.31 10.18
N GLU A 43 -10.88 -12.71 11.28
CA GLU A 43 -12.31 -12.52 11.53
C GLU A 43 -12.96 -11.59 10.49
N LEU A 44 -12.29 -10.49 10.15
CA LEU A 44 -12.75 -9.57 9.11
C LEU A 44 -12.82 -10.25 7.73
N LEU A 45 -11.79 -11.01 7.36
CA LEU A 45 -11.75 -11.73 6.09
C LEU A 45 -12.79 -12.84 6.00
N LEU A 46 -13.17 -13.46 7.12
CA LEU A 46 -14.23 -14.48 7.14
C LEU A 46 -15.63 -13.86 7.06
N SER A 47 -15.84 -12.76 7.77
CA SER A 47 -17.15 -12.11 7.91
C SER A 47 -17.55 -11.28 6.70
N ASP A 48 -16.60 -10.69 5.98
CA ASP A 48 -16.86 -9.80 4.85
C ASP A 48 -16.23 -10.31 3.53
N PRO A 49 -17.03 -10.63 2.49
CA PRO A 49 -16.51 -10.96 1.17
C PRO A 49 -15.74 -9.82 0.50
N ASP A 50 -16.11 -8.56 0.75
CA ASP A 50 -15.46 -7.41 0.13
C ASP A 50 -14.07 -7.18 0.75
N ALA A 51 -13.90 -7.52 2.04
CA ALA A 51 -12.59 -7.52 2.68
C ALA A 51 -11.60 -8.50 2.03
N ARG A 52 -12.09 -9.66 1.57
CA ARG A 52 -11.26 -10.63 0.84
C ARG A 52 -10.81 -10.09 -0.51
N ALA A 53 -11.70 -9.44 -1.26
CA ALA A 53 -11.33 -8.80 -2.52
C ALA A 53 -10.25 -7.73 -2.28
N ARG A 54 -10.46 -6.85 -1.29
CA ARG A 54 -9.47 -5.84 -0.90
C ARG A 54 -8.12 -6.42 -0.47
N SER A 55 -8.11 -7.56 0.21
CA SER A 55 -6.86 -8.25 0.59
C SER A 55 -6.04 -8.71 -0.62
N ILE A 56 -6.70 -9.15 -1.69
CA ILE A 56 -6.05 -9.57 -2.93
C ILE A 56 -5.46 -8.35 -3.64
N ASP A 57 -6.22 -7.26 -3.73
CA ASP A 57 -5.77 -6.01 -4.35
C ASP A 57 -4.57 -5.41 -3.59
N ALA A 58 -4.61 -5.42 -2.25
CA ALA A 58 -3.51 -4.97 -1.40
C ALA A 58 -2.24 -5.81 -1.60
N ALA A 59 -2.38 -7.15 -1.65
CA ALA A 59 -1.25 -8.04 -1.90
C ALA A 59 -0.63 -7.84 -3.29
N GLN A 60 -1.46 -7.62 -4.31
CA GLN A 60 -0.99 -7.32 -5.67
C GLN A 60 -0.21 -6.01 -5.70
N LEU A 61 -0.75 -4.94 -5.09
CA LEU A 61 -0.07 -3.66 -5.02
C LEU A 61 1.26 -3.76 -4.26
N HIS A 62 1.32 -4.51 -3.16
CA HIS A 62 2.55 -4.73 -2.40
C HIS A 62 3.60 -5.46 -3.23
N ALA A 63 3.22 -6.51 -3.96
CA ALA A 63 4.10 -7.21 -4.88
C ALA A 63 4.61 -6.29 -6.01
N ASP A 64 3.74 -5.47 -6.60
CA ASP A 64 4.10 -4.54 -7.66
C ASP A 64 5.10 -3.48 -7.17
N LEU A 65 4.86 -2.92 -5.97
CA LEU A 65 5.78 -1.98 -5.33
C LEU A 65 7.12 -2.64 -4.99
N TYR A 66 7.09 -3.87 -4.48
CA TYR A 66 8.30 -4.63 -4.19
C TYR A 66 9.12 -4.90 -5.46
N VAL A 67 8.49 -5.20 -6.60
CA VAL A 67 9.19 -5.34 -7.88
C VAL A 67 9.77 -4.01 -8.34
N LEU A 68 8.98 -2.93 -8.33
CA LEU A 68 9.39 -1.61 -8.84
C LEU A 68 10.52 -0.97 -8.03
N PHE A 69 10.52 -1.16 -6.70
CA PHE A 69 11.47 -0.52 -5.80
C PHE A 69 12.50 -1.48 -5.21
N GLY A 70 12.16 -2.76 -5.00
CA GLY A 70 13.07 -3.76 -4.45
C GLY A 70 14.18 -4.20 -5.42
N GLU A 71 13.99 -4.04 -6.74
CA GLU A 71 15.07 -4.25 -7.72
C GLU A 71 16.09 -3.10 -7.76
N ARG A 72 15.75 -1.89 -7.26
CA ARG A 72 16.68 -0.75 -7.25
C ARG A 72 17.85 -0.95 -6.29
N ASP A 73 17.66 -1.65 -5.17
CA ASP A 73 18.75 -1.93 -4.23
C ASP A 73 19.71 -3.05 -4.69
N LYS A 74 19.29 -3.90 -5.62
CA LYS A 74 20.18 -4.89 -6.26
C LYS A 74 20.94 -4.33 -7.47
N SER A 75 20.56 -3.13 -7.92
CA SER A 75 21.05 -2.48 -9.12
C SER A 75 21.74 -1.17 -8.77
N LYS A 76 22.86 -1.24 -8.02
CA LYS A 76 23.90 -0.20 -8.11
C LYS A 76 24.45 -0.23 -9.53
N ASP A 77 23.79 0.47 -10.44
CA ASP A 77 24.28 1.01 -11.71
C ASP A 77 23.11 1.07 -12.70
N SER A 78 22.33 2.15 -12.64
CA SER A 78 21.78 2.83 -13.83
C SER A 78 20.75 3.84 -13.36
N SER A 79 21.23 5.07 -13.22
CA SER A 79 20.41 6.27 -13.12
C SER A 79 19.62 6.46 -14.42
N VAL A 80 18.45 5.84 -14.55
CA VAL A 80 17.39 6.31 -15.45
C VAL A 80 16.03 5.96 -14.85
N MET A 81 15.37 6.92 -14.20
CA MET A 81 13.92 6.81 -14.00
C MET A 81 13.25 6.81 -15.38
N PRO A 82 12.41 5.83 -15.74
CA PRO A 82 11.49 6.05 -16.84
C PRO A 82 10.53 7.18 -16.43
N PRO A 83 10.32 8.20 -17.27
CA PRO A 83 9.35 9.24 -16.97
C PRO A 83 7.98 8.56 -16.87
N LEU A 84 7.31 8.74 -15.72
CA LEU A 84 5.89 8.46 -15.59
C LEU A 84 5.17 9.37 -16.60
N SER A 85 4.79 8.80 -17.74
CA SER A 85 3.88 9.44 -18.69
C SER A 85 2.52 9.52 -18.02
N LEU A 86 2.30 10.57 -17.23
CA LEU A 86 0.96 10.98 -16.85
C LEU A 86 0.18 11.24 -18.16
N PRO A 87 -1.06 10.74 -18.30
CA PRO A 87 -1.90 11.13 -19.41
C PRO A 87 -2.26 12.61 -19.24
N PHE A 88 -1.45 13.50 -19.83
CA PHE A 88 -1.87 14.87 -20.07
C PHE A 88 -2.90 14.84 -21.19
N ASP A 89 -4.15 14.62 -20.79
CA ASP A 89 -5.29 14.82 -21.66
C ASP A 89 -5.56 16.33 -21.76
N GLY A 90 -5.29 16.88 -22.95
CA GLY A 90 -5.83 18.17 -23.40
C GLY A 90 -5.24 19.44 -22.78
N MET A 91 -4.32 20.09 -23.50
CA MET A 91 -4.51 21.49 -23.92
C MET A 91 -3.49 21.85 -25.02
N GLY A 92 -4.00 22.00 -26.24
CA GLY A 92 -3.21 22.42 -27.39
C GLY A 92 -2.63 23.81 -27.21
N LEU A 93 -1.34 23.96 -27.49
CA LEU A 93 -0.71 25.25 -27.69
C LEU A 93 -0.84 25.63 -29.17
N PRO A 94 -1.50 26.75 -29.52
CA PRO A 94 -1.52 27.23 -30.90
C PRO A 94 -0.11 27.74 -31.26
N THR A 95 0.54 27.08 -32.21
CA THR A 95 1.70 27.65 -32.90
C THR A 95 1.22 28.79 -33.79
N THR A 96 1.72 29.99 -33.49
CA THR A 96 1.66 31.18 -34.36
C THR A 96 2.25 30.92 -35.73
#